data_AF-A0A2T0SB53-F1
#
_entry.id   AF-A0A2T0SB53-F1
#
_cell.length_a   1.000
_cell.length_b   1.000
_cell.length_c   1.000
_cell.angle_alpha   90.00
_cell.angle_beta   90.00
_cell.angle_gamma   90.00
#
_symmetry.space_group_name_H-M   'P 1'
#
loop_
_entity.id
_entity.type
_entity.pdbx_description
1 polymer ?
#
loop_
_entity_poly.entity_id
_entity_poly.type
_entity_poly.pdbx_seq_one_letter_code
_entity_poly.pdbx_strand_id
1 'polypeptide(L)'
;MSQSDPAADQQAAQAVVRHHGELAAVLTGHVTRLVEAADAGIQRQVWQRRGELTTWLHDELLPHAYAEEASLYPAAADLPAGKLLVDGMLGEHRVITALVADLESAVSPVVAAATAYALQAVFASHLAKENELVVPLLVGAGEVSLAGLLDGMHDIIGAESAPSGGGCGCGGCGCGGEPADAQAPALAIDPRLDVRDVPHGERHARVLAALDALPADGALVLVAPHAPLPLLAEIESRYAGQVGREWLQDGPDVWQIRLHRQPVPA
;
A
#
# COMPACT_ATOMS: atom_id res chain seq x y z
N MET A 1 27.69 11.88 -11.02
CA MET A 1 26.34 11.38 -11.35
C MET A 1 26.56 10.25 -12.34
N SER A 2 26.46 9.00 -11.89
CA SER A 2 26.49 7.85 -12.81
C SER A 2 25.30 7.99 -13.74
N GLN A 3 25.55 7.86 -15.04
CA GLN A 3 24.47 7.78 -16.03
C GLN A 3 23.69 6.48 -15.80
N SER A 4 22.39 6.50 -16.07
CA SER A 4 21.55 5.30 -16.05
C SER A 4 22.08 4.25 -17.02
N ASP A 5 22.09 3.00 -16.58
CA ASP A 5 22.33 1.83 -17.43
C ASP A 5 21.06 0.97 -17.35
N PRO A 6 20.20 0.97 -18.39
CA PRO A 6 18.91 0.29 -18.34
C PRO A 6 18.99 -1.19 -17.95
N ALA A 7 20.07 -1.89 -18.32
CA ALA A 7 20.23 -3.30 -17.98
C ALA A 7 20.57 -3.46 -16.49
N ALA A 8 21.49 -2.63 -15.98
CA ALA A 8 21.85 -2.62 -14.57
C ALA A 8 20.68 -2.18 -13.69
N ASP A 9 19.96 -1.12 -14.07
CA ASP A 9 18.80 -0.60 -13.34
C ASP A 9 17.65 -1.62 -13.30
N GLN A 10 17.42 -2.37 -14.39
CA GLN A 10 16.44 -3.45 -14.40
C GLN A 10 16.84 -4.62 -13.49
N GLN A 11 18.13 -4.99 -13.45
CA GLN A 11 18.64 -6.02 -12.55
C GLN A 11 18.50 -5.58 -11.09
N ALA A 12 18.79 -4.32 -10.80
CA ALA A 12 18.70 -3.75 -9.47
C ALA A 12 17.22 -3.69 -9.00
N ALA A 13 16.29 -3.31 -9.88
CA ALA A 13 14.85 -3.38 -9.61
C ALA A 13 14.39 -4.80 -9.24
N GLN A 14 14.84 -5.82 -9.98
CA GLN A 14 14.52 -7.22 -9.67
C GLN A 14 15.08 -7.65 -8.31
N ALA A 15 16.27 -7.16 -7.94
CA ALA A 15 16.88 -7.44 -6.64
C ALA A 15 16.07 -6.82 -5.49
N VAL A 16 15.64 -5.56 -5.62
CA VAL A 16 14.77 -4.86 -4.66
C VAL A 16 13.45 -5.61 -4.48
N VAL A 17 12.75 -5.93 -5.57
CA VAL A 17 11.46 -6.64 -5.51
C VAL A 17 11.61 -8.02 -4.85
N ARG A 18 12.72 -8.74 -5.12
CA ARG A 18 13.01 -10.02 -4.46
C ARG A 18 13.20 -9.83 -2.96
N HIS A 19 14.01 -8.85 -2.56
CA HIS A 19 14.25 -8.55 -1.15
C HIS A 19 12.95 -8.19 -0.42
N HIS A 20 12.07 -7.40 -1.03
CA HIS A 20 10.75 -7.08 -0.49
C HIS A 20 9.89 -8.33 -0.28
N GLY A 21 9.94 -9.27 -1.23
CA GLY A 21 9.29 -10.58 -1.09
C GLY A 21 9.82 -11.39 0.10
N GLU A 22 11.13 -11.35 0.34
CA GLU A 22 11.77 -12.00 1.49
C GLU A 22 11.33 -11.38 2.81
N LEU A 23 11.35 -10.04 2.94
CA LEU A 23 10.86 -9.32 4.12
C LEU A 23 9.39 -9.65 4.41
N ALA A 24 8.53 -9.62 3.39
CA ALA A 24 7.11 -9.94 3.53
C ALA A 24 6.88 -11.38 4.00
N ALA A 25 7.65 -12.34 3.49
CA ALA A 25 7.56 -13.74 3.89
C ALA A 25 7.99 -13.95 5.35
N VAL A 26 9.08 -13.31 5.78
CA VAL A 26 9.56 -13.38 7.17
C VAL A 26 8.53 -12.78 8.12
N LEU A 27 8.01 -11.58 7.81
CA LEU A 27 6.96 -10.94 8.61
C LEU A 27 5.72 -11.82 8.73
N THR A 28 5.27 -12.40 7.61
CA THR A 28 4.12 -13.32 7.59
C THR A 28 4.34 -14.50 8.53
N GLY A 29 5.54 -15.09 8.53
CA GLY A 29 5.90 -16.18 9.43
C GLY A 29 5.85 -15.78 10.91
N HIS A 30 6.38 -14.60 11.26
CA HIS A 30 6.31 -14.11 12.65
C HIS A 30 4.87 -13.84 13.10
N VAL A 31 4.07 -13.18 12.26
CA VAL A 31 2.67 -12.85 12.56
C VAL A 31 1.85 -14.12 12.76
N THR A 32 2.02 -15.11 11.87
CA THR A 32 1.34 -16.41 11.96
C THR A 32 1.62 -17.08 13.31
N ARG A 33 2.90 -17.19 13.70
CA ARG A 33 3.28 -17.80 14.98
C ARG A 33 2.73 -17.03 16.19
N LEU A 34 2.64 -15.70 16.11
CA LEU A 34 2.08 -14.89 17.18
C LEU A 34 0.56 -15.08 17.32
N VAL A 35 -0.16 -15.12 16.20
CA VAL A 35 -1.61 -15.40 16.16
C VAL A 35 -1.89 -16.80 16.70
N GLU A 36 -1.18 -17.83 16.23
CA GLU A 36 -1.32 -19.21 16.73
C GLU A 36 -1.07 -19.31 18.24
N ALA A 37 -0.06 -18.59 18.76
CA ALA A 37 0.21 -18.56 20.20
C ALA A 37 -0.92 -17.88 20.99
N ALA A 38 -1.55 -16.85 20.42
CA ALA A 38 -2.69 -16.17 21.02
C ALA A 38 -3.94 -17.06 21.04
N ASP A 39 -4.21 -17.77 19.95
CA ASP A 39 -5.33 -18.73 19.83
C ASP A 39 -5.17 -19.90 20.81
N ALA A 40 -3.94 -20.38 21.01
CA ALA A 40 -3.65 -21.41 22.00
C ALA A 40 -3.87 -20.95 23.45
N GLY A 41 -3.99 -19.64 23.70
CA GLY A 41 -4.18 -19.07 25.03
C GLY A 41 -2.95 -19.16 25.95
N ILE A 42 -1.78 -19.52 25.41
CA ILE A 42 -0.56 -19.71 26.20
C ILE A 42 0.23 -18.41 26.27
N GLN A 43 -0.08 -17.59 27.27
CA GLN A 43 0.51 -16.27 27.53
C GLN A 43 2.04 -16.21 27.33
N ARG A 44 2.79 -17.16 27.92
CA ARG A 44 4.25 -17.19 27.80
C ARG A 44 4.72 -17.27 26.34
N GLN A 45 4.05 -18.08 25.52
CA GLN A 45 4.41 -18.24 24.12
C GLN A 45 4.11 -16.97 23.34
N VAL A 46 2.96 -16.31 23.59
CA VAL A 46 2.62 -15.03 22.97
C VAL A 46 3.72 -14.01 23.19
N TRP A 47 4.15 -13.82 24.43
CA TRP A 47 5.18 -12.81 24.75
C TRP A 47 6.55 -13.17 24.19
N GLN A 48 6.87 -14.46 24.09
CA GLN A 48 8.07 -14.92 23.38
C GLN A 48 7.99 -14.57 21.88
N ARG A 49 6.88 -14.91 21.20
CA ARG A 49 6.70 -14.65 19.76
C ARG A 49 6.65 -13.16 19.44
N ARG A 50 6.03 -12.37 20.31
CA ARG A 50 6.05 -10.91 20.23
C ARG A 50 7.49 -10.40 20.31
N GLY A 51 8.28 -10.86 21.27
CA GLY A 51 9.68 -10.49 21.42
C GLY A 51 10.53 -10.81 20.18
N GLU A 52 10.38 -12.03 19.65
CA GLU A 52 11.06 -12.45 18.41
C GLU A 52 10.67 -11.57 17.21
N LEU A 53 9.38 -11.22 17.07
CA LEU A 53 8.92 -10.30 16.02
C LEU A 53 9.48 -8.89 16.21
N THR A 54 9.42 -8.32 17.43
CA THR A 54 9.93 -6.97 17.70
C THR A 54 11.42 -6.86 17.45
N THR A 55 12.21 -7.87 17.80
CA THR A 55 13.65 -7.90 17.49
C THR A 55 13.88 -7.83 15.98
N TRP A 56 13.22 -8.69 15.20
CA TRP A 56 13.37 -8.67 13.74
C TRP A 56 12.91 -7.35 13.11
N LEU A 57 11.83 -6.74 13.63
CA LEU A 57 11.35 -5.44 13.14
C LEU A 57 12.41 -4.34 13.30
N HIS A 58 13.13 -4.30 14.42
CA HIS A 58 14.19 -3.32 14.66
C HIS A 58 15.50 -3.62 13.95
N ASP A 59 15.84 -4.90 13.81
CA ASP A 59 17.12 -5.31 13.24
C ASP A 59 17.10 -5.30 11.71
N GLU A 60 15.92 -5.51 11.09
CA GLU A 60 15.81 -5.71 9.63
C GLU A 60 14.81 -4.75 8.98
N LEU A 61 13.53 -4.78 9.38
CA LEU A 61 12.46 -4.06 8.66
C LEU A 61 12.57 -2.53 8.76
N LEU A 62 12.78 -1.99 9.97
CA LEU A 62 12.89 -0.54 10.16
C LEU A 62 14.18 0.03 9.54
N PRO A 63 15.36 -0.60 9.69
CA PRO A 63 16.56 -0.18 8.96
C PRO A 63 16.39 -0.17 7.44
N HIS A 64 15.71 -1.16 6.87
CA HIS A 64 15.34 -1.18 5.45
C HIS A 64 14.52 0.05 5.06
N ALA A 65 13.41 0.31 5.78
CA ALA A 65 12.55 1.48 5.53
C ALA A 65 13.32 2.81 5.61
N TYR A 66 14.21 2.99 6.59
CA TYR A 66 15.03 4.20 6.70
C TYR A 66 16.07 4.34 5.58
N ALA A 67 16.59 3.22 5.07
CA ALA A 67 17.52 3.23 3.96
C ALA A 67 16.83 3.72 2.67
N GLU A 68 15.57 3.34 2.45
CA GLU A 68 14.74 3.83 1.34
C GLU A 68 14.44 5.33 1.46
N GLU A 69 14.12 5.80 2.65
CA GLU A 69 13.93 7.24 2.93
C GLU A 69 15.19 8.06 2.64
N ALA A 70 16.36 7.50 2.88
CA ALA A 70 17.64 8.16 2.64
C ALA A 70 18.10 8.11 1.17
N SER A 71 17.54 7.22 0.36
CA SER A 71 18.04 6.91 -1.00
C SER A 71 16.96 6.98 -2.09
N LEU A 72 16.11 5.96 -2.18
CA LEU A 72 15.10 5.80 -3.23
C LEU A 72 14.06 6.92 -3.23
N TYR A 73 13.56 7.30 -2.05
CA TYR A 73 12.44 8.24 -1.93
C TYR A 73 12.77 9.67 -2.35
N PRO A 74 13.92 10.26 -2.00
CA PRO A 74 14.33 11.55 -2.54
C PRO A 74 14.35 11.57 -4.08
N ALA A 75 14.95 10.54 -4.69
CA ALA A 75 15.02 10.44 -6.16
C ALA A 75 13.64 10.30 -6.80
N ALA A 76 12.72 9.53 -6.18
CA ALA A 76 11.36 9.40 -6.67
C ALA A 76 10.54 10.68 -6.47
N ALA A 77 10.77 11.41 -5.38
CA ALA A 77 10.06 12.65 -5.06
C ALA A 77 10.45 13.83 -5.96
N ASP A 78 11.68 13.83 -6.48
CA ASP A 78 12.16 14.81 -7.47
C ASP A 78 11.46 14.65 -8.83
N LEU A 79 10.83 13.50 -9.09
CA LEU A 79 10.03 13.27 -10.29
C LEU A 79 8.60 13.79 -10.07
N PRO A 80 8.02 14.58 -11.02
CA PRO A 80 6.69 15.16 -10.87
C PRO A 80 5.58 14.14 -10.55
N ALA A 81 5.67 12.93 -11.11
CA ALA A 81 4.71 11.86 -10.87
C ALA A 81 4.88 11.16 -9.51
N GLY A 82 6.07 11.25 -8.89
CA GLY A 82 6.41 10.52 -7.67
C GLY A 82 6.20 11.31 -6.37
N LYS A 83 6.21 12.65 -6.40
CA LYS A 83 6.18 13.47 -5.18
C LYS A 83 5.04 13.12 -4.21
N LEU A 84 3.79 13.14 -4.68
CA LEU A 84 2.64 12.86 -3.80
C LEU A 84 2.59 11.40 -3.34
N LEU A 85 3.09 10.47 -4.16
CA LEU A 85 3.22 9.07 -3.79
C LEU A 85 4.22 8.92 -2.63
N VAL A 86 5.42 9.52 -2.75
CA VAL A 86 6.45 9.46 -1.71
C VAL A 86 5.97 10.14 -0.42
N ASP A 87 5.29 11.29 -0.50
CA ASP A 87 4.68 11.92 0.68
C ASP A 87 3.72 10.97 1.43
N GLY A 88 2.97 10.16 0.68
CA GLY A 88 2.12 9.09 1.21
C GLY A 88 2.90 7.91 1.80
N MET A 89 3.94 7.43 1.11
CA MET A 89 4.82 6.34 1.56
C MET A 89 5.52 6.67 2.89
N LEU A 90 6.04 7.90 3.03
CA LEU A 90 6.59 8.41 4.29
C LEU A 90 5.53 8.47 5.41
N GLY A 91 4.27 8.73 5.05
CA GLY A 91 3.14 8.61 5.96
C GLY A 91 2.93 7.19 6.45
N GLU A 92 3.02 6.20 5.56
CA GLU A 92 2.91 4.79 5.91
C GLU A 92 4.07 4.29 6.76
N HIS A 93 5.31 4.73 6.52
CA HIS A 93 6.43 4.44 7.42
C HIS A 93 6.16 4.92 8.85
N ARG A 94 5.59 6.13 9.02
CA ARG A 94 5.18 6.60 10.36
C ARG A 94 4.10 5.71 10.98
N VAL A 95 3.15 5.20 10.20
CA VAL A 95 2.13 4.25 10.68
C VAL A 95 2.77 2.92 11.06
N ILE A 96 3.68 2.38 10.26
CA ILE A 96 4.42 1.15 10.57
C ILE A 96 5.19 1.31 11.88
N THR A 97 5.98 2.37 12.04
CA THR A 97 6.73 2.67 13.27
C THR A 97 5.80 2.82 14.50
N ALA A 98 4.63 3.45 14.33
CA ALA A 98 3.64 3.54 15.40
C ALA A 98 3.08 2.14 15.78
N LEU A 99 2.78 1.29 14.80
CA LEU A 99 2.32 -0.08 15.05
C LEU A 99 3.40 -0.95 15.72
N VAL A 100 4.68 -0.73 15.43
CA VAL A 100 5.79 -1.38 16.15
C VAL A 100 5.77 -0.97 17.63
N ALA A 101 5.65 0.33 17.93
CA ALA A 101 5.58 0.81 19.31
C ALA A 101 4.33 0.32 20.05
N ASP A 102 3.18 0.25 19.36
CA ASP A 102 1.95 -0.32 19.90
C ASP A 102 2.10 -1.82 20.19
N LEU A 103 2.80 -2.56 19.33
CA LEU A 103 3.08 -3.99 19.53
C LEU A 103 3.96 -4.19 20.77
N GLU A 104 5.00 -3.38 20.96
CA GLU A 104 5.90 -3.47 22.12
C GLU A 104 5.19 -3.16 23.44
N SER A 105 4.31 -2.17 23.42
CA SER A 105 3.54 -1.73 24.59
C SER A 105 2.29 -2.58 24.86
N ALA A 106 1.91 -3.48 23.93
CA ALA A 106 0.72 -4.30 24.05
C ALA A 106 0.73 -5.15 25.33
N VAL A 107 -0.30 -5.00 26.16
CA VAL A 107 -0.49 -5.76 27.41
C VAL A 107 -1.49 -6.93 27.26
N SER A 108 -2.24 -6.97 26.16
CA SER A 108 -3.20 -8.02 25.84
C SER A 108 -2.68 -8.91 24.71
N PRO A 109 -2.70 -10.25 24.84
CA PRO A 109 -2.32 -11.17 23.77
C PRO A 109 -3.08 -10.96 22.47
N VAL A 110 -4.40 -10.76 22.57
CA VAL A 110 -5.27 -10.56 21.41
C VAL A 110 -4.92 -9.25 20.73
N VAL A 111 -4.65 -8.19 21.50
CA VAL A 111 -4.22 -6.91 20.95
C VAL A 111 -2.86 -7.05 20.27
N ALA A 112 -1.89 -7.73 20.88
CA ALA A 112 -0.58 -7.95 20.27
C ALA A 112 -0.68 -8.68 18.92
N ALA A 113 -1.49 -9.75 18.85
CA ALA A 113 -1.73 -10.47 17.59
C ALA A 113 -2.45 -9.60 16.54
N ALA A 114 -3.46 -8.83 16.94
CA ALA A 114 -4.18 -7.92 16.05
C ALA A 114 -3.29 -6.79 15.52
N THR A 115 -2.46 -6.18 16.37
CA THR A 115 -1.49 -5.15 15.98
C THR A 115 -0.46 -5.70 15.00
N ALA A 116 0.05 -6.90 15.23
CA ALA A 116 0.99 -7.54 14.31
C ALA A 116 0.35 -7.84 12.94
N TYR A 117 -0.91 -8.28 12.92
CA TYR A 117 -1.65 -8.48 11.67
C TYR A 117 -1.93 -7.16 10.93
N ALA A 118 -2.27 -6.09 11.66
CA ALA A 118 -2.42 -4.76 11.09
C ALA A 118 -1.12 -4.25 10.47
N LEU A 119 0.02 -4.44 11.15
CA LEU A 119 1.35 -4.12 10.63
C LEU A 119 1.63 -4.89 9.32
N GLN A 120 1.33 -6.19 9.28
CA GLN A 120 1.46 -7.00 8.07
C GLN A 120 0.63 -6.46 6.90
N ALA A 121 -0.63 -6.09 7.16
CA ALA A 121 -1.52 -5.58 6.12
C ALA A 121 -1.04 -4.23 5.57
N VAL A 122 -0.62 -3.31 6.44
CA VAL A 122 -0.05 -2.02 6.03
C VAL A 122 1.23 -2.24 5.24
N PHE A 123 2.15 -3.09 5.72
CA PHE A 123 3.41 -3.38 5.03
C PHE A 123 3.19 -4.04 3.66
N ALA A 124 2.24 -4.96 3.53
CA ALA A 124 1.90 -5.56 2.24
C ALA A 124 1.38 -4.52 1.24
N SER A 125 0.50 -3.60 1.69
CA SER A 125 0.03 -2.50 0.85
C SER A 125 1.16 -1.52 0.49
N HIS A 126 2.07 -1.28 1.43
CA HIS A 126 3.25 -0.44 1.23
C HIS A 126 4.16 -1.00 0.15
N LEU A 127 4.57 -2.27 0.27
CA LEU A 127 5.41 -2.95 -0.71
C LEU A 127 4.78 -3.02 -2.10
N ALA A 128 3.45 -3.15 -2.20
CA ALA A 128 2.78 -3.12 -3.49
C ALA A 128 3.01 -1.78 -4.21
N LYS A 129 2.87 -0.65 -3.51
CA LYS A 129 3.12 0.68 -4.08
C LYS A 129 4.59 0.86 -4.46
N GLU A 130 5.49 0.34 -3.65
CA GLU A 130 6.91 0.43 -3.95
C GLU A 130 7.29 -0.39 -5.20
N ASN A 131 6.87 -1.65 -5.24
CA ASN A 131 7.19 -2.58 -6.32
C ASN A 131 6.50 -2.23 -7.64
N GLU A 132 5.26 -1.73 -7.59
CA GLU A 132 4.44 -1.48 -8.79
C GLU A 132 4.50 -0.04 -9.28
N LEU A 133 4.85 0.92 -8.40
CA LEU A 133 4.84 2.34 -8.74
C LEU A 133 6.22 2.98 -8.58
N VAL A 134 6.84 2.91 -7.40
CA VAL A 134 8.11 3.62 -7.11
C VAL A 134 9.26 3.04 -7.94
N VAL A 135 9.47 1.72 -7.88
CA VAL A 135 10.57 1.05 -8.59
C VAL A 135 10.44 1.23 -10.11
N PRO A 136 9.28 0.99 -10.75
CA PRO A 136 9.12 1.23 -12.19
C PRO A 136 9.26 2.71 -12.58
N LEU A 137 8.81 3.64 -11.73
CA LEU A 137 9.00 5.08 -11.95
C LEU A 137 10.50 5.43 -12.03
N LEU A 138 11.31 4.90 -11.12
CA LEU A 138 12.75 5.15 -11.09
C LEU A 138 13.47 4.51 -12.28
N VAL A 139 13.13 3.25 -12.64
CA VAL A 139 13.70 2.58 -13.82
C VAL A 139 13.32 3.31 -15.11
N GLY A 140 12.10 3.85 -15.19
CA GLY A 140 11.61 4.59 -16.35
C GLY A 140 12.20 6.00 -16.48
N ALA A 141 12.78 6.54 -15.42
CA ALA A 141 13.40 7.86 -15.40
C ALA A 141 14.83 7.76 -15.92
N GLY A 142 15.07 8.06 -17.20
CA GLY A 142 16.39 7.97 -17.82
C GLY A 142 17.49 8.83 -17.18
N GLU A 143 17.13 9.78 -16.30
CA GLU A 143 18.06 10.64 -15.56
C GLU A 143 18.48 10.05 -14.19
N VAL A 144 17.82 8.96 -13.74
CA VAL A 144 18.07 8.30 -12.46
C VAL A 144 18.74 6.95 -12.70
N SER A 145 19.84 6.67 -12.00
CA SER A 145 20.41 5.32 -11.95
C SER A 145 19.96 4.63 -10.66
N LEU A 146 19.01 3.70 -10.78
CA LEU A 146 18.56 2.88 -9.66
C LEU A 146 19.71 2.03 -9.10
N ALA A 147 20.52 1.41 -9.96
CA ALA A 147 21.70 0.65 -9.52
C ALA A 147 22.67 1.53 -8.71
N GLY A 148 22.90 2.77 -9.15
CA GLY A 148 23.74 3.72 -8.42
C GLY A 148 23.16 4.19 -7.08
N LEU A 149 21.82 4.26 -6.94
CA LEU A 149 21.17 4.57 -5.67
C LEU A 149 21.33 3.41 -4.66
N LEU A 150 21.23 2.18 -5.14
CA LEU A 150 21.34 0.97 -4.32
C LEU A 150 22.79 0.65 -3.93
N ASP A 151 23.78 1.09 -4.72
CA ASP A 151 25.21 0.94 -4.41
C ASP A 151 25.59 1.53 -3.03
N GLY A 152 24.88 2.57 -2.60
CA GLY A 152 25.04 3.19 -1.27
C GLY A 152 24.35 2.44 -0.13
N MET A 153 23.51 1.45 -0.42
CA MET A 153 22.80 0.60 0.56
C MET A 153 23.48 -0.77 0.79
N HIS A 154 24.65 -1.01 0.21
CA HIS A 154 25.37 -2.29 0.25
C HIS A 154 25.94 -2.72 1.62
N ASP A 155 25.71 -1.97 2.70
CA ASP A 155 25.96 -2.46 4.05
C ASP A 155 24.74 -3.19 4.67
N ILE A 156 23.56 -3.10 4.06
CA ILE A 156 22.31 -3.74 4.53
C ILE A 156 21.83 -4.82 3.54
N ILE A 157 22.07 -4.63 2.25
CA ILE A 157 21.73 -5.60 1.21
C ILE A 157 23.00 -6.36 0.86
N GLY A 158 23.17 -7.56 1.43
CA GLY A 158 24.39 -8.36 1.30
C GLY A 158 24.88 -8.49 -0.15
N ALA A 159 26.07 -7.93 -0.42
CA ALA A 159 26.71 -7.99 -1.73
C ALA A 159 27.94 -8.91 -1.71
N GLU A 160 27.92 -9.96 -2.54
CA GLU A 160 29.15 -10.56 -3.04
C GLU A 160 29.85 -9.56 -3.98
N SER A 161 31.12 -9.28 -3.70
CA SER A 161 31.90 -8.21 -4.31
C SER A 161 32.64 -8.66 -5.57
N ALA A 162 32.72 -7.76 -6.59
CA ALA A 162 33.94 -7.34 -7.33
C ALA A 162 33.63 -6.89 -8.80
N PRO A 163 34.56 -6.24 -9.53
CA PRO A 163 35.13 -4.91 -9.30
C PRO A 163 34.96 -3.97 -10.51
N SER A 164 35.27 -2.70 -10.26
CA SER A 164 35.14 -1.53 -11.12
C SER A 164 36.00 -1.52 -12.40
N GLY A 165 35.41 -0.98 -13.47
CA GLY A 165 36.09 -0.60 -14.72
C GLY A 165 35.44 0.67 -15.29
N GLY A 166 36.20 1.76 -15.38
CA GLY A 166 35.70 3.12 -15.54
C GLY A 166 35.57 3.66 -16.96
N GLY A 167 35.09 4.90 -17.05
CA GLY A 167 35.51 5.85 -18.11
C GLY A 167 34.41 6.62 -18.86
N CYS A 168 34.29 7.91 -18.51
CA CYS A 168 34.30 9.09 -19.39
C CYS A 168 33.14 9.38 -20.40
N GLY A 169 32.50 10.54 -20.25
CA GLY A 169 32.56 11.60 -21.28
C GLY A 169 31.29 12.13 -21.97
N CYS A 170 30.82 13.30 -21.50
CA CYS A 170 30.44 14.52 -22.28
C CYS A 170 29.10 14.66 -23.06
N GLY A 171 28.46 15.83 -22.87
CA GLY A 171 27.57 16.56 -23.81
C GLY A 171 26.07 16.39 -23.53
N GLY A 172 25.25 17.38 -23.15
CA GLY A 172 25.28 18.83 -23.32
C GLY A 172 24.28 19.28 -24.41
N CYS A 173 23.12 19.83 -23.97
CA CYS A 173 22.07 20.64 -24.67
C CYS A 173 20.67 20.16 -24.22
N GLY A 174 19.64 20.94 -23.90
CA GLY A 174 19.36 22.37 -24.06
C GLY A 174 17.88 22.59 -24.41
N CYS A 175 17.10 23.12 -23.45
CA CYS A 175 15.86 23.94 -23.51
C CYS A 175 14.60 23.55 -24.34
N GLY A 176 13.42 23.82 -23.74
CA GLY A 176 12.18 24.20 -24.45
C GLY A 176 10.89 23.84 -23.69
N GLY A 177 10.11 24.81 -23.21
CA GLY A 177 8.99 24.61 -22.27
C GLY A 177 7.56 24.78 -22.80
N GLU A 178 6.64 24.43 -21.88
CA GLU A 178 5.25 24.91 -21.59
C GLU A 178 4.13 24.79 -22.66
N PRO A 179 2.85 24.92 -22.26
CA PRO A 179 2.11 24.32 -21.13
C PRO A 179 0.85 23.57 -21.64
N ALA A 180 0.19 22.75 -20.82
CA ALA A 180 -1.16 22.28 -21.14
C ALA A 180 -2.01 22.15 -19.87
N ASP A 181 -2.85 23.17 -19.67
CA ASP A 181 -4.07 23.07 -18.88
C ASP A 181 -4.93 21.93 -19.45
N ALA A 182 -4.85 20.78 -18.83
CA ALA A 182 -5.88 19.76 -18.90
C ALA A 182 -6.07 19.28 -17.46
N GLN A 183 -7.20 19.66 -16.85
CA GLN A 183 -7.63 19.11 -15.58
C GLN A 183 -7.83 17.60 -15.78
N ALA A 184 -6.80 16.81 -15.46
CA ALA A 184 -6.88 15.37 -15.46
C ALA A 184 -7.95 14.94 -14.43
N PRO A 185 -8.84 14.01 -14.77
CA PRO A 185 -9.86 13.54 -13.83
C PRO A 185 -9.15 12.92 -12.64
N ALA A 186 -9.51 13.38 -11.43
CA ALA A 186 -9.02 12.78 -10.20
C ALA A 186 -9.36 11.28 -10.22
N LEU A 187 -8.33 10.43 -10.15
CA LEU A 187 -8.49 9.01 -9.86
C LEU A 187 -9.07 8.89 -8.44
N ALA A 188 -10.40 8.98 -8.32
CA ALA A 188 -11.10 8.86 -7.07
C ALA A 188 -11.19 7.37 -6.72
N ILE A 189 -10.52 6.97 -5.64
CA ILE A 189 -10.78 5.68 -5.00
C ILE A 189 -12.18 5.77 -4.40
N ASP A 190 -13.10 4.90 -4.84
CA ASP A 190 -14.47 4.94 -4.36
C ASP A 190 -14.55 4.66 -2.85
N PRO A 191 -15.19 5.52 -2.04
CA PRO A 191 -15.34 5.33 -0.61
C PRO A 191 -16.02 3.99 -0.29
N ARG A 192 -15.49 3.27 0.71
CA ARG A 192 -16.01 1.97 1.15
C ARG A 192 -16.93 2.14 2.35
N LEU A 193 -18.12 1.55 2.28
CA LEU A 193 -19.08 1.48 3.38
C LEU A 193 -19.28 0.02 3.79
N ASP A 194 -18.68 -0.36 4.92
CA ASP A 194 -18.87 -1.68 5.51
C ASP A 194 -20.07 -1.68 6.46
N VAL A 195 -21.10 -2.46 6.11
CA VAL A 195 -22.32 -2.57 6.92
C VAL A 195 -22.30 -3.79 7.85
N ARG A 196 -21.24 -4.58 7.86
CA ARG A 196 -21.08 -5.72 8.78
C ARG A 196 -21.10 -5.24 10.24
N ASP A 197 -20.49 -4.08 10.49
CA ASP A 197 -20.40 -3.45 11.81
C ASP A 197 -21.60 -2.56 12.16
N VAL A 198 -22.55 -2.38 11.22
CA VAL A 198 -23.76 -1.58 11.43
C VAL A 198 -24.89 -2.50 11.93
N PRO A 199 -25.66 -2.11 12.97
CA PRO A 199 -26.83 -2.86 13.41
C PRO A 199 -27.80 -3.15 12.27
N HIS A 200 -28.32 -4.37 12.18
CA HIS A 200 -29.12 -4.85 11.04
C HIS A 200 -30.26 -3.89 10.65
N GLY A 201 -30.99 -3.35 11.63
CA GLY A 201 -32.10 -2.41 11.39
C GLY A 201 -31.70 -1.04 10.84
N GLU A 202 -30.42 -0.68 10.91
CA GLU A 202 -29.89 0.63 10.49
C GLU A 202 -29.14 0.57 9.16
N ARG A 203 -28.79 -0.63 8.68
CA ARG A 203 -27.95 -0.83 7.48
C ARG A 203 -28.52 -0.15 6.24
N HIS A 204 -29.80 -0.36 5.96
CA HIS A 204 -30.45 0.21 4.78
C HIS A 204 -30.45 1.74 4.85
N ALA A 205 -30.89 2.30 5.97
CA ALA A 205 -30.88 3.74 6.19
C ALA A 205 -29.48 4.35 6.01
N ARG A 206 -28.44 3.67 6.51
CA ARG A 206 -27.05 4.11 6.38
C ARG A 206 -26.56 4.12 4.93
N VAL A 207 -26.88 3.08 4.15
CA VAL A 207 -26.49 3.01 2.73
C VAL A 207 -27.23 4.05 1.91
N LEU A 208 -28.53 4.22 2.13
CA LEU A 208 -29.33 5.22 1.42
C LEU A 208 -28.86 6.65 1.73
N ALA A 209 -28.55 6.95 3.00
CA ALA A 209 -27.98 8.24 3.38
C ALA A 209 -26.62 8.49 2.73
N ALA A 210 -25.78 7.44 2.58
CA ALA A 210 -24.52 7.55 1.87
C ALA A 210 -24.71 7.82 0.38
N LEU A 211 -25.66 7.15 -0.28
CA LEU A 211 -26.02 7.41 -1.68
C LEU A 211 -26.57 8.82 -1.90
N ASP A 212 -27.40 9.31 -0.97
CA ASP A 212 -27.94 10.68 -1.00
C ASP A 212 -26.84 11.75 -0.87
N ALA A 213 -25.74 11.42 -0.18
CA ALA A 213 -24.59 12.31 -0.01
C ALA A 213 -23.56 12.23 -1.15
N LEU A 214 -23.68 11.27 -2.08
CA LEU A 214 -22.76 11.16 -3.21
C LEU A 214 -22.95 12.32 -4.19
N PRO A 215 -21.86 12.92 -4.70
CA PRO A 215 -21.93 13.88 -5.80
C PRO A 215 -22.45 13.21 -7.08
N ALA A 216 -22.86 14.02 -8.06
CA ALA A 216 -23.08 13.54 -9.42
C ALA A 216 -21.81 12.84 -9.92
N ASP A 217 -21.97 11.68 -10.57
CA ASP A 217 -20.89 10.79 -11.02
C ASP A 217 -20.03 10.17 -9.90
N GLY A 218 -20.42 10.36 -8.63
CA GLY A 218 -19.79 9.72 -7.49
C GLY A 218 -20.18 8.24 -7.35
N ALA A 219 -19.30 7.46 -6.74
CA ALA A 219 -19.54 6.06 -6.44
C ALA A 219 -19.07 5.68 -5.03
N LEU A 220 -19.57 4.55 -4.52
CA LEU A 220 -19.15 3.95 -3.26
C LEU A 220 -19.14 2.43 -3.40
N VAL A 221 -18.31 1.76 -2.60
CA VAL A 221 -18.30 0.29 -2.49
C VAL A 221 -18.99 -0.14 -1.20
N LEU A 222 -20.10 -0.84 -1.31
CA LEU A 222 -20.80 -1.48 -0.20
C LEU A 222 -20.16 -2.83 0.12
N VAL A 223 -19.80 -3.05 1.39
CA VAL A 223 -19.31 -4.34 1.90
C VAL A 223 -20.37 -4.93 2.84
N ALA A 224 -20.86 -6.12 2.54
CA ALA A 224 -21.97 -6.76 3.25
C ALA A 224 -21.65 -8.21 3.66
N PRO A 225 -22.26 -8.73 4.75
CA PRO A 225 -22.04 -10.11 5.21
C PRO A 225 -22.77 -11.16 4.36
N HIS A 226 -23.67 -10.74 3.48
CA HIS A 226 -24.40 -11.58 2.54
C HIS A 226 -24.84 -10.73 1.34
N ALA A 227 -25.36 -11.36 0.27
CA ALA A 227 -25.97 -10.65 -0.85
C ALA A 227 -27.11 -9.73 -0.36
N PRO A 228 -27.03 -8.40 -0.53
CA PRO A 228 -28.01 -7.46 -0.03
C PRO A 228 -29.17 -7.25 -1.02
N LEU A 229 -29.77 -8.35 -1.50
CA LEU A 229 -30.82 -8.31 -2.52
C LEU A 229 -32.02 -7.39 -2.14
N PRO A 230 -32.51 -7.39 -0.89
CA PRO A 230 -33.60 -6.48 -0.49
C PRO A 230 -33.22 -5.00 -0.60
N LEU A 231 -31.99 -4.65 -0.19
CA LEU A 231 -31.47 -3.29 -0.29
C LEU A 231 -31.33 -2.86 -1.75
N LEU A 232 -30.85 -3.74 -2.63
CA LEU A 232 -30.73 -3.43 -4.06
C LEU A 232 -32.10 -3.18 -4.70
N ALA A 233 -33.14 -3.93 -4.31
CA ALA A 233 -34.50 -3.67 -4.74
C ALA A 233 -35.04 -2.32 -4.23
N GLU A 234 -34.70 -1.95 -2.99
CA GLU A 234 -35.07 -0.66 -2.40
C GLU A 234 -34.37 0.51 -3.11
N ILE A 235 -33.08 0.38 -3.44
CA ILE A 235 -32.33 1.36 -4.24
C ILE A 235 -32.97 1.54 -5.61
N GLU A 236 -33.30 0.45 -6.31
CA GLU A 236 -33.95 0.51 -7.62
C GLU A 236 -35.29 1.25 -7.53
N SER A 237 -36.11 0.92 -6.53
CA SER A 237 -37.41 1.58 -6.33
C SER A 237 -37.28 3.06 -5.97
N ARG A 238 -36.26 3.46 -5.22
CA ARG A 238 -36.08 4.83 -4.72
C ARG A 238 -35.42 5.75 -5.74
N TYR A 239 -34.44 5.24 -6.50
CA TYR A 239 -33.63 6.05 -7.40
C TYR A 239 -34.00 5.86 -8.88
N ALA A 240 -34.94 4.97 -9.22
CA ALA A 240 -35.50 4.82 -10.57
C ALA A 240 -34.43 4.75 -11.68
N GLY A 241 -33.41 3.90 -11.49
CA GLY A 241 -32.29 3.73 -12.41
C GLY A 241 -31.19 4.79 -12.34
N GLN A 242 -31.28 5.81 -11.48
CA GLN A 242 -30.23 6.83 -11.29
C GLN A 242 -29.00 6.33 -10.51
N VAL A 243 -29.04 5.10 -10.00
CA VAL A 243 -27.92 4.45 -9.32
C VAL A 243 -27.62 3.15 -10.05
N GLY A 244 -26.45 3.08 -10.69
CA GLY A 244 -25.92 1.86 -11.26
C GLY A 244 -25.23 0.98 -10.21
N ARG A 245 -25.10 -0.31 -10.51
CA ARG A 245 -24.43 -1.29 -9.64
C ARG A 245 -23.48 -2.18 -10.43
N GLU A 246 -22.39 -2.57 -9.80
CA GLU A 246 -21.40 -3.52 -10.31
C GLU A 246 -20.95 -4.43 -9.16
N TRP A 247 -21.01 -5.74 -9.36
CA TRP A 247 -20.53 -6.71 -8.38
C TRP A 247 -19.01 -6.80 -8.47
N LEU A 248 -18.33 -6.49 -7.36
CA LEU A 248 -16.87 -6.59 -7.27
C LEU A 248 -16.44 -7.92 -6.65
N GLN A 249 -17.27 -8.47 -5.76
CA GLN A 249 -17.04 -9.77 -5.13
C GLN A 249 -18.37 -10.42 -4.73
N ASP A 250 -18.52 -11.68 -5.11
CA ASP A 250 -19.73 -12.49 -4.91
C ASP A 250 -19.49 -13.65 -3.90
N GLY A 251 -19.24 -13.31 -2.63
CA GLY A 251 -19.26 -14.26 -1.50
C GLY A 251 -18.27 -15.44 -1.56
N PRO A 252 -18.38 -16.43 -0.64
CA PRO A 252 -19.35 -16.54 0.45
C PRO A 252 -19.00 -15.71 1.70
N ASP A 253 -17.74 -15.32 1.88
CA ASP A 253 -17.26 -14.69 3.12
C ASP A 253 -17.53 -13.18 3.19
N VAL A 254 -17.51 -12.51 2.03
CA VAL A 254 -17.74 -11.06 1.88
C VAL A 254 -18.39 -10.77 0.53
N TRP A 255 -19.38 -9.88 0.54
CA TRP A 255 -20.02 -9.37 -0.68
C TRP A 255 -19.63 -7.91 -0.88
N GLN A 256 -19.13 -7.57 -2.07
CA GLN A 256 -18.73 -6.21 -2.42
C GLN A 256 -19.46 -5.73 -3.67
N ILE A 257 -20.09 -4.57 -3.58
CA ILE A 257 -20.89 -4.00 -4.66
C ILE A 257 -20.51 -2.54 -4.81
N ARG A 258 -20.06 -2.17 -6.00
CA ARG A 258 -19.89 -0.78 -6.37
C ARG A 258 -21.24 -0.20 -6.78
N LEU A 259 -21.67 0.86 -6.09
CA LEU A 259 -22.87 1.63 -6.38
C LEU A 259 -22.44 3.00 -6.89
N HIS A 260 -22.95 3.45 -8.03
CA HIS A 260 -22.53 4.71 -8.65
C HIS A 260 -23.71 5.53 -9.15
N ARG A 261 -23.67 6.85 -8.99
CA ARG A 261 -24.66 7.76 -9.58
C ARG A 261 -24.51 7.76 -11.10
N GLN A 262 -25.60 7.56 -11.81
CA GLN A 262 -25.63 7.75 -13.26
C GLN A 262 -25.64 9.25 -13.57
N PRO A 263 -24.89 9.71 -14.58
CA PRO A 263 -25.00 11.08 -15.05
C PRO A 263 -26.45 11.34 -15.49
N VAL A 264 -27.04 12.43 -15.00
CA VAL A 264 -28.37 12.85 -15.48
C VAL A 264 -28.21 13.25 -16.95
N PRO A 265 -28.91 12.61 -17.90
CA PRO A 265 -28.85 13.04 -19.28
C PRO A 265 -29.39 14.48 -19.37
N ALA A 266 -28.59 15.35 -19.98
CA ALA A 266 -28.92 16.76 -20.21
C ALA A 266 -30.13 16.95 -21.15
#